data_AF-A0A8R1XPE5-F1
#
_entry.id   AF-A0A8R1XPE5-F1
#
_cell.length_a   1.000
_cell.length_b   1.000
_cell.length_c   1.000
_cell.angle_alpha   90.00
_cell.angle_beta   90.00
_cell.angle_gamma   90.00
#
_symmetry.space_group_name_H-M   'P 1'
#
loop_
_entity.id
_entity.type
_entity.pdbx_description
1 polymer ?
#
loop_
_entity_poly.entity_id
_entity_poly.type
_entity_poly.pdbx_seq_one_letter_code
_entity_poly.pdbx_strand_id
1 'polypeptide(L)'
;MNKLLVIFVSAIFVTLARGDDWRQILQQNEILAQMQNEFLLGDEELMVPSRADEHFKECCIEKIGDFYCTYQLCNISSISRMTPAELVSHVSSCGRKMQKIWSCASQMKDQSDCCIERNVPEQCLNYCNGKMRLNLRQPEFFCLLHSKKILQCLKDNLLS
;
A
#
# COMPACT_ATOMS: atom_id res chain seq x y z
N MET A 1 8.64 19.53 51.89
CA MET A 1 8.25 19.13 50.51
C MET A 1 6.96 19.85 50.15
N ASN A 2 6.96 20.70 49.11
CA ASN A 2 5.82 21.53 48.75
C ASN A 2 4.69 20.64 48.19
N LYS A 3 3.52 20.61 48.83
CA LYS A 3 2.38 19.75 48.42
C LYS A 3 1.99 19.98 46.95
N LEU A 4 2.08 21.22 46.48
CA LEU A 4 1.82 21.57 45.07
C LEU A 4 2.82 20.87 44.13
N LEU A 5 4.09 20.85 44.49
CA LEU A 5 5.15 20.25 43.67
C LEU A 5 4.96 18.73 43.55
N VAL A 6 4.50 18.07 44.62
CA VAL A 6 4.16 16.64 44.59
C VAL A 6 2.97 16.37 43.65
N ILE A 7 1.94 17.21 43.68
CA ILE A 7 0.77 17.06 42.81
C ILE A 7 1.17 17.22 41.34
N PHE A 8 1.94 18.26 41.00
CA PHE A 8 2.41 18.49 39.62
C PHE A 8 3.25 17.33 39.10
N VAL A 9 4.20 16.84 39.90
CA VAL A 9 5.01 15.68 39.53
C VAL A 9 4.12 14.45 39.32
N SER A 10 3.18 14.18 40.23
CA SER A 10 2.28 13.03 40.08
C SER A 10 1.37 13.13 38.85
N ALA A 11 0.89 14.32 38.50
CA ALA A 11 0.05 14.53 37.33
C ALA A 11 0.83 14.29 36.03
N ILE A 12 2.07 14.78 35.94
CA ILE A 12 2.97 14.52 34.81
C ILE A 12 3.24 13.00 34.69
N PHE A 13 3.55 12.34 35.81
CA PHE A 13 3.73 10.89 35.83
C PHE A 13 2.46 10.15 35.39
N VAL A 14 1.27 10.58 35.82
CA VAL A 14 -0.01 9.98 35.38
C VAL A 14 -0.26 10.23 33.90
N THR A 15 0.07 11.40 33.35
CA THR A 15 -0.05 11.65 31.91
C THR A 15 0.95 10.85 31.09
N LEU A 16 2.19 10.67 31.58
CA LEU A 16 3.20 9.84 30.93
C LEU A 16 2.90 8.33 31.06
N ALA A 17 2.30 7.91 32.19
CA ALA A 17 1.95 6.53 32.49
C ALA A 17 0.59 6.09 31.92
N ARG A 18 -0.33 7.02 31.62
CA ARG A 18 -1.53 6.74 30.82
C ARG A 18 -1.11 6.51 29.37
N GLY A 19 -0.59 5.31 29.14
CA GLY A 19 0.13 4.86 27.96
C GLY A 19 -0.74 4.62 26.73
N ASP A 20 -1.70 5.49 26.44
CA ASP A 20 -2.53 5.37 25.24
C ASP A 20 -1.84 5.93 23.98
N ASP A 21 -0.84 6.79 24.13
CA ASP A 21 -0.11 7.36 22.99
C ASP A 21 1.08 6.49 22.54
N TRP A 22 1.78 5.83 23.47
CA TRP A 22 2.97 5.02 23.14
C TRP A 22 2.67 3.87 22.20
N ARG A 23 1.50 3.21 22.28
CA ARG A 23 1.15 2.13 21.35
C ARG A 23 0.98 2.64 19.92
N GLN A 24 0.37 3.81 19.74
CA GLN A 24 0.26 4.43 18.42
C GLN A 24 1.62 4.91 17.91
N ILE A 25 2.43 5.54 18.76
CA ILE A 25 3.80 5.95 18.41
C ILE A 25 4.67 4.74 18.07
N LEU A 26 4.60 3.65 18.85
CA LEU A 26 5.35 2.43 18.59
C LEU A 26 4.87 1.76 17.29
N GLN A 27 3.57 1.68 17.05
CA GLN A 27 3.04 1.14 15.81
C GLN A 27 3.41 2.04 14.61
N GLN A 28 3.41 3.37 14.77
CA GLN A 28 3.91 4.30 13.76
C GLN A 28 5.42 4.15 13.54
N ASN A 29 6.21 3.95 14.60
CA ASN A 29 7.65 3.72 14.52
C ASN A 29 7.98 2.36 13.91
N GLU A 30 7.19 1.31 14.17
CA GLU A 30 7.32 0.01 13.52
C GLU A 30 6.93 0.08 12.05
N ILE A 31 5.82 0.74 11.71
CA ILE A 31 5.44 1.00 10.31
C ILE A 31 6.51 1.83 9.63
N LEU A 32 7.05 2.87 10.27
CA LEU A 32 8.14 3.68 9.74
C LEU A 32 9.42 2.85 9.58
N ALA A 33 9.77 2.01 10.55
CA ALA A 33 10.91 1.12 10.48
C ALA A 33 10.73 0.08 9.37
N GLN A 34 9.51 -0.40 9.14
CA GLN A 34 9.18 -1.27 8.01
C GLN A 34 9.21 -0.51 6.68
N MET A 35 8.78 0.75 6.63
CA MET A 35 8.93 1.59 5.44
C MET A 35 10.40 1.95 5.16
N GLN A 36 11.21 2.07 6.21
CA GLN A 36 12.66 2.28 6.12
C GLN A 36 13.41 0.99 5.82
N ASN A 37 12.84 -0.17 6.14
CA ASN A 37 13.34 -1.44 5.70
C ASN A 37 13.15 -1.53 4.18
N GLU A 38 14.19 -1.95 3.47
CA GLU A 38 14.20 -2.14 2.02
C GLU A 38 13.39 -3.40 1.61
N PHE A 39 12.20 -3.59 2.19
CA PHE A 39 11.33 -4.68 1.76
C PHE A 39 10.71 -4.35 0.41
N LEU A 40 10.54 -5.39 -0.40
CA LEU A 40 9.97 -5.30 -1.73
C LEU A 40 8.47 -5.56 -1.68
N LEU A 41 7.72 -4.90 -2.56
CA LEU A 41 6.25 -5.01 -2.53
C LEU A 41 5.73 -6.39 -2.95
N GLY A 42 6.53 -7.18 -3.66
CA GLY A 42 6.21 -8.57 -4.00
C GLY A 42 7.27 -9.55 -3.50
N ASP A 43 7.22 -10.76 -4.05
CA ASP A 43 8.20 -11.82 -3.82
C ASP A 43 8.81 -12.28 -5.15
N GLU A 44 9.72 -13.25 -5.08
CA GLU A 44 10.39 -13.82 -6.25
C GLU A 44 9.40 -14.31 -7.30
N GLU A 45 8.27 -14.92 -6.89
CA GLU A 45 7.23 -15.40 -7.80
C GLU A 45 6.52 -14.26 -8.55
N LEU A 46 6.22 -13.16 -7.86
CA LEU A 46 5.62 -11.98 -8.49
C LEU A 46 6.61 -11.21 -9.36
N MET A 47 7.92 -11.26 -9.07
CA MET A 47 8.95 -10.60 -9.88
C MET A 47 9.18 -11.27 -11.24
N VAL A 48 8.68 -12.49 -11.47
CA VAL A 48 8.75 -13.13 -12.78
C VAL A 48 7.69 -12.52 -13.72
N PRO A 49 8.09 -11.98 -14.89
CA PRO A 49 7.14 -11.50 -15.89
C PRO A 49 6.16 -12.60 -16.31
N SER A 50 4.90 -12.22 -16.47
CA SER A 50 3.80 -13.14 -16.77
C SER A 50 2.84 -12.53 -17.78
N ARG A 51 1.89 -13.34 -18.27
CA ARG A 51 0.80 -12.86 -19.14
C ARG A 51 -0.07 -11.79 -18.48
N ALA A 52 -0.12 -11.75 -17.14
CA ALA A 52 -0.79 -10.69 -16.41
C ALA A 52 -0.15 -9.32 -16.70
N ASP A 53 1.18 -9.26 -16.79
CA ASP A 53 1.92 -8.04 -17.11
C ASP A 53 1.63 -7.55 -18.52
N GLU A 54 1.49 -8.47 -19.48
CA GLU A 54 1.13 -8.17 -20.87
C GLU A 54 -0.26 -7.53 -20.93
N HIS A 55 -1.28 -8.20 -20.37
CA HIS A 55 -2.65 -7.68 -20.32
C HIS A 55 -2.75 -6.33 -19.59
N PHE A 56 -2.02 -6.17 -18.48
CA PHE A 56 -2.01 -4.92 -17.72
C PHE A 56 -1.40 -3.78 -18.56
N LYS A 57 -0.25 -4.04 -19.19
CA LYS A 57 0.44 -3.07 -20.02
C LYS A 57 -0.37 -2.66 -21.24
N GLU A 58 -1.01 -3.60 -21.93
CA GLU A 58 -1.88 -3.34 -23.08
C GLU A 58 -3.02 -2.37 -22.73
N CYS A 59 -3.72 -2.62 -21.61
CA CYS A 59 -4.77 -1.72 -21.13
C CYS A 59 -4.24 -0.31 -20.84
N CYS A 60 -3.04 -0.20 -20.27
CA CYS A 60 -2.44 1.10 -19.98
C CYS A 60 -2.02 1.88 -21.23
N ILE A 61 -1.47 1.19 -22.24
CA ILE A 61 -1.15 1.79 -23.54
C ILE A 61 -2.40 2.41 -24.14
N GLU A 62 -3.52 1.69 -24.12
CA GLU A 62 -4.80 2.17 -24.66
C GLU A 62 -5.39 3.33 -23.84
N LYS A 63 -5.48 3.18 -22.51
CA LYS A 63 -6.25 4.12 -21.68
C LYS A 63 -5.50 5.36 -21.26
N ILE A 64 -4.17 5.29 -21.13
CA ILE A 64 -3.36 6.34 -20.49
C ILE A 64 -2.52 7.09 -21.52
N GLY A 65 -1.94 6.39 -22.50
CA GLY A 65 -1.09 7.00 -23.52
C GLY A 65 0.17 7.68 -22.97
N ASP A 66 0.71 7.21 -21.84
CA ASP A 66 1.91 7.78 -21.21
C ASP A 66 2.99 6.72 -21.02
N PHE A 67 4.14 6.92 -21.67
CA PHE A 67 5.23 5.94 -21.69
C PHE A 67 5.79 5.66 -20.29
N TYR A 68 6.07 6.72 -19.52
CA TYR A 68 6.68 6.60 -18.20
C TYR A 68 5.76 5.84 -17.22
N CYS A 69 4.51 6.27 -17.09
CA CYS A 69 3.56 5.67 -16.17
C CYS A 69 3.22 4.22 -16.58
N THR A 70 3.15 3.95 -17.88
CA THR A 70 2.94 2.58 -18.38
C THR A 70 4.11 1.68 -18.01
N TYR A 71 5.34 2.12 -18.25
CA TYR A 71 6.51 1.27 -18.00
C TYR A 71 6.75 1.00 -16.50
N GLN A 72 6.50 2.00 -15.65
CA GLN A 72 6.74 1.88 -14.22
C GLN A 72 5.59 1.18 -13.47
N LEU A 73 4.34 1.53 -13.79
CA LEU A 73 3.18 1.17 -12.96
C LEU A 73 2.19 0.19 -13.61
N CYS A 74 2.41 -0.21 -14.87
CA CYS A 74 1.54 -1.17 -15.55
C CYS A 74 2.22 -2.51 -15.78
N ASN A 75 2.87 -3.00 -14.72
CA ASN A 75 3.57 -4.28 -14.70
C ASN A 75 3.65 -4.76 -13.24
N ILE A 76 2.99 -5.88 -12.94
CA ILE A 76 2.98 -6.49 -11.59
C ILE A 76 4.40 -6.87 -11.20
N SER A 77 5.20 -7.41 -12.13
CA SER A 77 6.56 -7.83 -11.82
C SER A 77 7.50 -6.66 -11.49
N SER A 78 7.32 -5.52 -12.15
CA SER A 78 8.09 -4.30 -11.87
C SER A 78 7.66 -3.68 -10.55
N ILE A 79 6.36 -3.57 -10.28
CA ILE A 79 5.87 -3.10 -8.98
C ILE A 79 6.39 -4.00 -7.86
N SER A 80 6.45 -5.31 -8.08
CA SER A 80 6.93 -6.28 -7.10
C SER A 80 8.41 -6.11 -6.73
N ARG A 81 9.21 -5.51 -7.62
CA ARG A 81 10.62 -5.16 -7.38
C ARG A 81 10.82 -3.80 -6.71
N MET A 82 9.77 -3.01 -6.56
CA MET A 82 9.86 -1.70 -5.94
C MET A 82 9.79 -1.81 -4.43
N THR A 83 10.47 -0.88 -3.77
CA THR A 83 10.23 -0.50 -2.39
C THR A 83 8.95 0.35 -2.27
N PRO A 84 8.36 0.46 -1.07
CA PRO A 84 7.27 1.40 -0.81
C PRO A 84 7.56 2.84 -1.25
N ALA A 85 8.79 3.33 -1.01
CA ALA A 85 9.19 4.68 -1.35
C ALA A 85 9.22 4.91 -2.87
N GLU A 86 9.74 3.94 -3.62
CA GLU A 86 9.75 4.00 -5.09
C GLU A 86 8.34 3.99 -5.66
N LEU A 87 7.47 3.11 -5.18
CA LEU A 87 6.07 3.09 -5.60
C LEU A 87 5.41 4.43 -5.34
N VAL A 88 5.54 4.99 -4.14
CA VAL A 88 4.95 6.30 -3.79
C VAL A 88 5.48 7.41 -4.70
N SER A 89 6.77 7.39 -5.03
CA SER A 89 7.38 8.35 -5.97
C SER A 89 6.76 8.26 -7.38
N HIS A 90 6.64 7.05 -7.93
CA HIS A 90 6.04 6.83 -9.24
C HIS A 90 4.55 7.18 -9.27
N VAL A 91 3.81 6.75 -8.26
CA VAL A 91 2.37 7.05 -8.11
C VAL A 91 2.15 8.57 -8.02
N SER A 92 3.00 9.29 -7.27
CA SER A 92 2.94 10.75 -7.17
C SER A 92 3.21 11.42 -8.52
N SER A 93 4.19 10.92 -9.27
CA SER A 93 4.54 11.43 -10.60
C SER A 93 3.42 11.19 -11.64
N CYS A 94 2.70 10.08 -11.52
CA CYS A 94 1.62 9.71 -12.44
C CYS A 94 0.26 10.33 -12.07
N GLY A 95 0.04 10.64 -10.78
CA GLY A 95 -1.05 11.47 -10.27
C GLY A 95 -2.41 11.18 -10.91
N ARG A 96 -2.87 12.09 -11.79
CA ARG A 96 -4.19 12.00 -12.46
C ARG A 96 -4.41 10.73 -13.28
N LYS A 97 -3.35 10.03 -13.68
CA LYS A 97 -3.41 8.78 -14.46
C LYS A 97 -3.70 7.57 -13.58
N MET A 98 -3.50 7.68 -12.26
CA MET A 98 -3.59 6.55 -11.33
C MET A 98 -4.95 5.90 -11.31
N GLN A 99 -6.05 6.65 -11.47
CA GLN A 99 -7.38 6.06 -11.56
C GLN A 99 -7.51 5.12 -12.76
N LYS A 100 -6.92 5.49 -13.91
CA LYS A 100 -6.93 4.66 -15.11
C LYS A 100 -5.99 3.46 -14.96
N ILE A 101 -4.79 3.66 -14.40
CA ILE A 101 -3.85 2.56 -14.07
C ILE A 101 -4.54 1.53 -13.19
N TRP A 102 -5.19 1.99 -12.12
CA TRP A 102 -5.91 1.12 -11.20
C TRP A 102 -7.07 0.38 -11.87
N SER A 103 -7.81 1.05 -12.77
CA SER A 103 -8.87 0.40 -13.55
C SER A 103 -8.35 -0.71 -14.47
N CYS A 104 -7.10 -0.60 -14.95
CA CYS A 104 -6.45 -1.64 -15.73
C CYS A 104 -6.00 -2.81 -14.86
N ALA A 105 -5.35 -2.53 -13.72
CA ALA A 105 -4.89 -3.57 -12.79
C ALA A 105 -6.06 -4.41 -12.24
N SER A 106 -7.11 -3.72 -11.77
CA SER A 106 -8.28 -4.35 -11.15
C SER A 106 -9.31 -4.86 -12.16
N GLN A 107 -9.22 -4.43 -13.42
CA GLN A 107 -10.30 -4.59 -14.41
C GLN A 107 -11.68 -4.11 -13.91
N MET A 108 -11.73 -3.28 -12.85
CA MET A 108 -12.96 -2.93 -12.13
C MET A 108 -13.74 -4.12 -11.55
N LYS A 109 -13.10 -5.28 -11.41
CA LYS A 109 -13.66 -6.47 -10.74
C LYS A 109 -13.46 -6.34 -9.23
N ASP A 110 -14.43 -6.83 -8.47
CA ASP A 110 -14.34 -6.92 -7.01
C ASP A 110 -13.71 -8.27 -6.63
N GLN A 111 -12.48 -8.22 -6.11
CA GLN A 111 -11.69 -9.38 -5.69
C GLN A 111 -11.48 -9.38 -4.17
N SER A 112 -12.41 -8.80 -3.41
CA SER A 112 -12.33 -8.80 -1.95
C SER A 112 -12.20 -10.22 -1.37
N ASP A 113 -12.88 -11.22 -1.96
CA ASP A 113 -12.79 -12.62 -1.52
C ASP A 113 -11.35 -13.15 -1.58
N CYS A 114 -10.65 -12.93 -2.69
CA CYS A 114 -9.23 -13.30 -2.84
C CYS A 114 -8.35 -12.69 -1.75
N CYS A 115 -8.60 -11.42 -1.41
CA CYS A 115 -7.85 -10.71 -0.38
C CYS A 115 -8.19 -11.18 1.03
N ILE A 116 -9.44 -11.49 1.31
CA ILE A 116 -9.89 -12.06 2.58
C ILE A 116 -9.24 -13.42 2.80
N GLU A 117 -9.28 -14.31 1.81
CA GLU A 117 -8.64 -15.64 1.87
C GLU A 117 -7.15 -15.55 2.15
N ARG A 118 -6.47 -14.54 1.58
CA ARG A 118 -5.04 -14.29 1.81
C ARG A 118 -4.76 -13.53 3.11
N ASN A 119 -5.76 -13.25 3.95
CA ASN A 119 -5.63 -12.51 5.20
C ASN A 119 -5.08 -11.08 4.97
N VAL A 120 -5.65 -10.35 4.02
CA VAL A 120 -5.51 -8.89 3.92
C VAL A 120 -6.45 -8.25 4.94
N PRO A 121 -5.99 -7.31 5.78
CA PRO A 121 -6.85 -6.66 6.76
C PRO A 121 -8.02 -5.91 6.14
N GLU A 122 -9.15 -5.86 6.84
CA GLU A 122 -10.41 -5.25 6.37
C GLU A 122 -10.21 -3.82 5.85
N GLN A 123 -9.43 -3.00 6.57
CA GLN A 123 -9.14 -1.62 6.18
C GLN A 123 -8.38 -1.50 4.84
N CYS A 124 -7.74 -2.58 4.38
CA CYS A 124 -7.01 -2.64 3.12
C CYS A 124 -7.80 -3.30 1.97
N LEU A 125 -9.04 -3.76 2.20
CA LEU A 125 -9.84 -4.42 1.14
C LEU A 125 -10.25 -3.47 0.01
N ASN A 126 -10.15 -2.15 0.24
CA ASN A 126 -10.32 -1.16 -0.82
C ASN A 126 -9.29 -1.33 -1.96
N TYR A 127 -8.14 -1.93 -1.69
CA TYR A 127 -7.14 -2.28 -2.70
C TYR A 127 -7.51 -3.53 -3.52
N CYS A 128 -8.64 -4.16 -3.24
CA CYS A 128 -9.08 -5.40 -3.90
C CYS A 128 -10.43 -5.27 -4.58
N ASN A 129 -11.26 -4.30 -4.18
CA ASN A 129 -12.64 -4.18 -4.66
C ASN A 129 -12.81 -3.43 -5.99
N GLY A 130 -11.71 -3.07 -6.66
CA GLY A 130 -11.72 -2.33 -7.93
C GLY A 130 -12.23 -0.88 -7.87
N LYS A 131 -12.66 -0.39 -6.70
CA LYS A 131 -13.26 0.94 -6.50
C LYS A 131 -12.28 1.96 -5.90
N MET A 132 -11.02 1.59 -5.69
CA MET A 132 -10.07 2.45 -5.01
C MET A 132 -9.95 3.83 -5.65
N ARG A 133 -10.08 4.85 -4.81
CA ARG A 133 -9.52 6.18 -5.08
C ARG A 133 -8.21 6.24 -4.31
N LEU A 134 -7.07 6.12 -5.00
CA LEU A 134 -5.77 6.30 -4.36
C LEU A 134 -5.74 7.70 -3.74
N ASN A 135 -5.87 7.77 -2.41
CA ASN A 135 -5.78 9.01 -1.67
C ASN A 135 -4.32 9.26 -1.32
N LEU A 136 -3.62 9.98 -2.21
CA LEU A 136 -2.22 10.34 -1.99
C LEU A 136 -1.99 11.25 -0.78
N ARG A 137 -3.06 11.81 -0.18
CA ARG A 137 -2.90 12.64 1.02
C ARG A 137 -2.61 11.81 2.25
N GLN A 138 -3.08 10.57 2.29
CA GLN A 138 -2.90 9.63 3.38
C GLN A 138 -2.71 8.25 2.75
N PRO A 139 -1.55 7.98 2.09
CA PRO A 139 -1.24 6.60 1.74
C PRO A 139 -1.36 5.76 3.00
N GLU A 140 -2.23 4.76 2.98
CA GLU A 140 -2.35 3.79 4.05
C GLU A 140 -1.10 2.91 3.97
N PHE A 141 0.04 3.44 4.43
CA PHE A 141 1.34 2.76 4.37
C PHE A 141 1.27 1.38 5.01
N PHE A 142 0.41 1.23 6.02
CA PHE A 142 0.06 -0.06 6.59
C PHE A 142 -0.40 -1.09 5.54
N CYS A 143 -1.21 -0.70 4.55
CA CYS A 143 -1.66 -1.60 3.49
C CYS A 143 -0.55 -2.00 2.51
N LEU A 144 0.54 -1.24 2.42
CA LEU A 144 1.73 -1.64 1.66
C LEU A 144 2.42 -2.86 2.29
N LEU A 145 2.26 -3.11 3.60
CA LEU A 145 2.74 -4.35 4.24
C LEU A 145 2.02 -5.60 3.71
N HIS A 146 0.87 -5.41 3.07
CA HIS A 146 0.06 -6.46 2.48
C HIS A 146 0.11 -6.44 0.94
N SER A 147 1.00 -5.63 0.35
CA SER A 147 1.12 -5.46 -1.10
C SER A 147 1.33 -6.78 -1.83
N LYS A 148 2.14 -7.70 -1.29
CA LYS A 148 2.38 -9.02 -1.90
C LYS A 148 1.06 -9.76 -2.15
N LYS A 149 0.20 -9.83 -1.14
CA LYS A 149 -1.09 -10.53 -1.21
C LYS A 149 -2.05 -9.83 -2.18
N ILE A 150 -2.05 -8.50 -2.16
CA ILE A 150 -2.84 -7.68 -3.07
C ILE A 150 -2.38 -7.88 -4.52
N LEU A 151 -1.07 -7.86 -4.78
CA LEU A 151 -0.48 -8.08 -6.10
C LEU A 151 -0.75 -9.49 -6.63
N GLN A 152 -0.75 -10.51 -5.77
CA GLN A 152 -1.19 -11.85 -6.13
C GLN A 152 -2.64 -11.84 -6.62
N CYS A 153 -3.56 -11.21 -5.89
CA CYS A 153 -4.96 -11.11 -6.33
C CYS A 153 -5.13 -10.33 -7.64
N LEU A 154 -4.36 -9.25 -7.84
CA LEU A 154 -4.37 -8.52 -9.11
C LEU A 154 -3.82 -9.36 -10.26
N LYS A 155 -2.75 -10.13 -10.03
CA LYS A 155 -2.17 -11.05 -11.01
C LYS A 155 -3.18 -12.13 -11.41
N ASP A 156 -3.81 -12.80 -10.44
CA ASP A 156 -4.82 -13.83 -10.68
C ASP A 156 -6.01 -13.25 -11.47
N ASN A 157 -6.43 -12.03 -11.14
CA ASN A 157 -7.50 -11.32 -11.83
C ASN A 157 -7.17 -11.02 -13.30
N LEU A 158 -5.94 -10.64 -13.60
CA LEU A 158 -5.48 -10.35 -14.96
C LEU A 158 -5.34 -11.61 -15.82
N LEU A 159 -5.26 -12.79 -15.19
CA LEU A 159 -5.19 -14.09 -15.86
C LEU A 159 -6.56 -14.76 -16.05
N SER A 160 -7.62 -14.24 -15.44
CA SER A 160 -9.00 -14.74 -15.54
C SER A 160 -9.81 -14.05 -16.63
#